data_AF-A0A2A7RF19-F1
#
_entry.id   AF-A0A2A7RF19-F1
#
_cell.length_a   1.000
_cell.length_b   1.000
_cell.length_c   1.000
_cell.angle_alpha   90.00
_cell.angle_beta   90.00
_cell.angle_gamma   90.00
#
_symmetry.space_group_name_H-M   'P 1'
#
loop_
_entity.id
_entity.type
_entity.pdbx_description
1 polymer ?
#
loop_
_entity_poly.entity_id
_entity_poly.type
_entity_poly.pdbx_seq_one_letter_code
_entity_poly.pdbx_strand_id
1 'polypeptide(L)'
;MGIKQLAARMVGVDIFDLDACKVSGIIVTNVPIYSPRAIAEMGVTQAMYLLRRIGEFEQRMSHGDFRWSDDLISNEIYNLTVGIVGLGNIGGATAQIYKALGAKVLAYDPSYNVEYEP
;
A
#
# COMPACT_ATOMS: atom_id res chain seq x y z
N MET A 1 -18.90 20.83 28.68
CA MET A 1 -17.54 21.06 28.14
C MET A 1 -17.70 21.84 26.83
N GLY A 2 -17.05 22.98 26.66
CA GLY A 2 -17.25 23.89 25.51
C GLY A 2 -16.60 23.44 24.19
N ILE A 3 -16.51 22.13 23.96
CA ILE A 3 -15.88 21.55 22.76
C ILE A 3 -16.83 21.73 21.57
N LYS A 4 -16.29 22.22 20.45
CA LYS A 4 -17.06 22.50 19.22
C LYS A 4 -16.62 21.66 18.02
N GLN A 5 -15.46 20.99 18.12
CA GLN A 5 -14.88 20.28 16.99
C GLN A 5 -14.01 19.11 17.42
N LEU A 6 -14.07 18.04 16.61
CA LEU A 6 -13.15 16.91 16.62
C LEU A 6 -12.42 16.88 15.25
N ALA A 7 -11.10 16.92 15.29
CA ALA A 7 -10.26 16.87 14.09
C ALA A 7 -9.53 15.53 14.03
N ALA A 8 -9.98 14.66 13.13
CA ALA A 8 -9.36 13.37 12.87
C ALA A 8 -8.08 13.56 12.05
N ARG A 9 -7.00 12.91 12.47
CA ARG A 9 -5.73 12.88 11.73
C ARG A 9 -5.68 11.72 10.73
N MET A 10 -6.87 11.32 10.26
CA MET A 10 -7.08 10.19 9.38
C MET A 10 -8.18 10.40 8.38
N VAL A 11 -8.21 9.52 7.37
CA VAL A 11 -9.20 9.55 6.29
C VAL A 11 -10.54 9.03 6.80
N GLY A 12 -10.55 7.84 7.42
CA GLY A 12 -11.75 7.23 7.98
C GLY A 12 -12.29 8.05 9.16
N VAL A 13 -13.62 8.15 9.25
CA VAL A 13 -14.32 8.82 10.36
C VAL A 13 -15.39 7.92 10.99
N ASP A 14 -15.38 6.64 10.63
CA ASP A 14 -16.29 5.59 11.11
C ASP A 14 -16.19 5.32 12.61
N ILE A 15 -15.06 5.67 13.24
CA ILE A 15 -14.89 5.58 14.69
C ILE A 15 -15.74 6.59 15.48
N PHE A 16 -16.28 7.62 14.82
CA PHE A 16 -17.08 8.66 15.46
C PHE A 16 -18.56 8.35 15.29
N ASP A 17 -19.33 8.52 16.36
CA ASP A 17 -20.79 8.62 16.24
C ASP A 17 -21.15 9.99 15.65
N LEU A 18 -21.24 10.04 14.33
CA LEU A 18 -21.50 11.26 13.57
C LEU A 18 -22.89 11.83 13.87
N ASP A 19 -23.87 10.99 14.20
CA ASP A 19 -25.23 11.42 14.55
C ASP A 19 -25.25 12.10 15.91
N ALA A 20 -24.61 11.50 16.92
CA ALA A 20 -24.47 12.12 18.24
C ALA A 20 -23.67 13.43 18.17
N CYS A 21 -22.61 13.49 17.35
CA CYS A 21 -21.85 14.71 17.11
C CYS A 21 -22.72 15.81 16.51
N LYS A 22 -23.55 15.46 15.52
CA LYS A 22 -24.48 16.39 14.87
C LYS A 22 -25.52 16.95 15.84
N VAL A 23 -26.16 16.09 16.64
CA VAL A 23 -27.12 16.50 17.68
C VAL A 23 -26.47 17.41 18.72
N SER A 24 -25.20 17.15 19.04
CA SER A 24 -24.43 17.92 20.02
C SER A 24 -23.81 19.20 19.46
N GLY A 25 -23.98 19.49 18.16
CA GLY A 25 -23.38 20.65 17.50
C GLY A 25 -21.84 20.60 17.40
N ILE A 26 -21.26 19.39 17.39
CA ILE A 26 -19.83 19.15 17.28
C ILE A 26 -19.48 18.83 15.82
N ILE A 27 -18.56 19.60 15.25
CA ILE A 27 -18.08 19.39 13.88
C ILE A 27 -17.00 18.31 13.86
N VAL A 28 -17.07 17.37 12.92
CA VAL A 28 -16.01 16.39 12.67
C VAL A 28 -15.30 16.75 11.36
N THR A 29 -13.98 16.79 11.38
CA THR A 29 -13.11 17.05 10.21
C THR A 29 -12.08 15.93 10.06
N ASN A 30 -11.61 15.68 8.84
CA ASN A 30 -10.69 14.58 8.55
C ASN A 30 -9.56 15.03 7.59
N VAL A 31 -8.63 14.12 7.31
CA VAL A 31 -7.59 14.30 6.28
C VAL A 31 -7.97 13.44 5.09
N PRO A 32 -8.43 14.00 3.95
CA PRO A 32 -9.05 13.20 2.88
C PRO A 32 -8.06 12.35 2.09
N ILE A 33 -6.79 12.78 2.01
CA ILE A 33 -5.75 12.13 1.20
C ILE A 33 -4.43 12.15 1.97
N TYR A 34 -3.80 10.99 2.10
CA TYR A 34 -2.40 10.85 2.54
C TYR A 34 -1.45 10.81 1.34
N SER A 35 -0.14 10.80 1.59
CA SER A 35 0.87 10.60 0.54
C SER A 35 0.64 9.27 -0.20
N PRO A 36 0.20 9.29 -1.47
CA PRO A 36 -0.06 8.07 -2.22
C PRO A 36 1.22 7.28 -2.45
N ARG A 37 2.35 7.98 -2.64
CA ARG A 37 3.66 7.36 -2.81
C ARG A 37 4.12 6.61 -1.57
N ALA A 38 3.90 7.14 -0.36
CA ALA A 38 4.33 6.46 0.86
C ALA A 38 3.64 5.08 1.00
N ILE A 39 2.35 5.01 0.65
CA ILE A 39 1.58 3.76 0.69
C ILE A 39 2.06 2.80 -0.42
N ALA A 40 2.27 3.33 -1.64
CA ALA A 40 2.78 2.54 -2.76
C ALA A 40 4.17 1.95 -2.46
N GLU A 41 5.10 2.75 -1.95
CA GLU A 41 6.46 2.33 -1.59
C GLU A 41 6.44 1.26 -0.49
N MET A 42 5.61 1.41 0.54
CA MET A 42 5.43 0.38 1.57
C MET A 42 4.89 -0.93 0.98
N GLY A 43 3.88 -0.86 0.11
CA GLY A 43 3.30 -2.03 -0.56
C GLY A 43 4.32 -2.76 -1.44
N VAL A 44 5.08 -2.01 -2.26
CA VAL A 44 6.17 -2.59 -3.07
C VAL A 44 7.25 -3.20 -2.18
N THR A 45 7.62 -2.53 -1.08
CA THR A 45 8.62 -3.05 -0.13
C THR A 45 8.20 -4.41 0.43
N GLN A 46 6.95 -4.53 0.89
CA GLN A 46 6.43 -5.80 1.41
C GLN A 46 6.37 -6.89 0.35
N ALA A 47 5.92 -6.56 -0.87
CA ALA A 47 5.90 -7.51 -1.98
C ALA A 47 7.32 -8.01 -2.34
N MET A 48 8.30 -7.11 -2.38
CA MET A 48 9.70 -7.47 -2.64
C MET A 48 10.29 -8.28 -1.48
N TYR A 49 9.94 -7.99 -0.23
CA TYR A 49 10.34 -8.78 0.94
C TYR A 49 9.89 -10.24 0.81
N LEU A 50 8.65 -10.46 0.36
CA LEU A 50 8.11 -11.80 0.10
C LEU A 50 8.75 -12.45 -1.13
N LEU A 51 8.84 -11.72 -2.24
CA LEU A 51 9.41 -12.21 -3.49
C LEU A 51 10.85 -12.71 -3.30
N ARG A 52 11.63 -11.98 -2.48
CA ARG A 52 13.03 -12.27 -2.18
C ARG A 52 13.21 -13.14 -0.94
N ARG A 53 12.11 -13.62 -0.36
CA ARG A 53 12.07 -14.56 0.78
C ARG A 53 12.93 -14.08 1.96
N ILE A 54 12.97 -12.77 2.19
CA ILE A 54 13.90 -12.17 3.15
C ILE A 54 13.66 -12.73 4.56
N GLY A 55 12.39 -12.80 4.99
CA GLY A 55 12.07 -13.32 6.32
C GLY A 55 12.42 -14.79 6.53
N GLU A 56 12.33 -15.61 5.48
CA GLU A 56 12.79 -17.00 5.55
C GLU A 56 14.31 -17.06 5.72
N PHE A 57 15.06 -16.28 4.95
CA PHE A 57 16.51 -16.22 5.11
C PHE A 57 16.93 -15.66 6.47
N GLU A 58 16.28 -14.61 6.96
CA GLU A 58 16.51 -14.06 8.31
C GLU A 58 16.29 -15.14 9.38
N GLN A 59 15.20 -15.91 9.27
CA GLN A 59 14.93 -17.00 10.19
C GLN A 59 15.99 -18.11 10.13
N ARG A 60 16.44 -18.52 8.94
CA ARG A 60 17.47 -19.55 8.81
C ARG A 60 18.81 -19.09 9.37
N MET A 61 19.22 -17.87 9.04
CA MET A 61 20.45 -17.27 9.53
C MET A 61 20.46 -17.10 11.05
N SER A 62 19.31 -16.79 11.67
CA SER A 62 19.22 -16.69 13.14
C SER A 62 19.43 -18.04 13.85
N HIS A 63 19.25 -19.16 13.13
CA HIS A 63 19.57 -20.51 13.60
C HIS A 63 20.95 -21.01 13.13
N GLY A 64 21.76 -20.15 12.50
CA GLY A 64 23.07 -20.50 11.98
C GLY A 64 23.05 -21.34 10.70
N ASP A 65 21.91 -21.45 10.02
CA ASP A 65 21.80 -22.17 8.75
C ASP A 65 22.03 -21.23 7.56
N PHE A 66 23.21 -21.36 6.95
CA PHE A 66 23.64 -20.61 5.77
C PHE A 66 23.78 -21.49 4.51
N ARG A 67 23.23 -22.70 4.55
CA ARG A 67 23.32 -23.62 3.41
C ARG A 67 22.52 -23.09 2.24
N TRP A 68 23.08 -23.27 1.04
CA TRP A 68 22.43 -22.94 -0.21
C TRP A 68 21.83 -24.20 -0.86
N SER A 69 20.67 -24.05 -1.49
CA SER A 69 19.98 -25.10 -2.23
C SER A 69 19.09 -24.51 -3.33
N ASP A 70 18.84 -25.29 -4.39
CA ASP A 70 18.09 -24.83 -5.57
C ASP A 70 16.67 -24.37 -5.23
N ASP A 71 16.05 -24.98 -4.21
CA ASP A 71 14.72 -24.62 -3.73
C ASP A 71 14.66 -23.25 -3.05
N LEU A 72 15.80 -22.59 -2.80
CA LEU A 72 15.88 -21.26 -2.19
C LEU A 72 15.98 -20.11 -3.20
N ILE A 73 16.12 -20.43 -4.48
CA ILE A 73 16.23 -19.41 -5.52
C ILE A 73 14.94 -18.58 -5.58
N SER A 74 15.07 -17.27 -5.43
CA SER A 74 13.97 -16.31 -5.50
C SER A 74 13.74 -15.87 -6.94
N ASN A 75 12.50 -15.51 -7.27
CA ASN A 75 12.17 -14.93 -8.56
C ASN A 75 12.61 -13.45 -8.64
N GLU A 76 12.88 -12.99 -9.84
CA GLU A 76 13.15 -11.59 -10.14
C GLU A 76 11.88 -10.89 -10.62
N ILE A 77 11.60 -9.70 -10.07
CA ILE A 77 10.39 -8.93 -10.40
C ILE A 77 10.31 -8.59 -11.91
N TYR A 78 11.47 -8.41 -12.54
CA TYR A 78 11.62 -8.18 -13.98
C TYR A 78 10.97 -9.27 -14.84
N ASN A 79 11.02 -10.53 -14.38
CA ASN A 79 10.48 -11.68 -15.11
C ASN A 79 9.00 -11.93 -14.82
N LEU A 80 8.36 -11.11 -13.98
CA LEU A 80 7.00 -11.33 -13.51
C LEU A 80 6.00 -10.34 -14.10
N THR A 81 4.73 -10.74 -14.08
CA THR A 81 3.59 -9.86 -14.34
C THR A 81 2.96 -9.43 -13.02
N VAL A 82 2.86 -8.12 -12.79
CA VAL A 82 2.21 -7.52 -11.61
C VAL A 82 0.82 -7.05 -12.00
N GLY A 83 -0.21 -7.59 -11.36
CA GLY A 83 -1.59 -7.15 -11.50
C GLY A 83 -1.96 -6.13 -10.42
N ILE A 84 -2.51 -5.00 -10.82
CA ILE A 84 -2.98 -3.93 -9.93
C ILE A 84 -4.48 -3.78 -10.09
N VAL A 85 -5.22 -3.86 -8.99
CA VAL A 85 -6.67 -3.65 -8.95
C VAL A 85 -6.94 -2.33 -8.24
N GLY A 86 -7.53 -1.38 -8.96
CA GLY A 86 -7.65 0.01 -8.57
C GLY A 86 -6.47 0.85 -9.09
N LEU A 87 -6.75 1.76 -10.02
CA LEU A 87 -5.81 2.68 -10.65
C LEU A 87 -6.12 4.14 -10.25
N GLY A 88 -6.39 4.37 -8.96
CA GLY A 88 -6.40 5.72 -8.38
C GLY A 88 -4.99 6.18 -7.99
N ASN A 89 -4.90 7.27 -7.22
CA ASN A 89 -3.62 7.88 -6.79
C ASN A 89 -2.56 6.88 -6.29
N ILE A 90 -2.94 5.92 -5.44
CA ILE A 90 -2.01 4.92 -4.87
C ILE A 90 -1.69 3.83 -5.90
N GLY A 91 -2.70 3.35 -6.63
CA GLY A 91 -2.56 2.32 -7.65
C GLY A 91 -1.65 2.76 -8.81
N GLY A 92 -1.85 3.98 -9.32
CA GLY A 92 -0.99 4.58 -10.33
C GLY A 92 0.45 4.74 -9.88
N ALA A 93 0.68 5.27 -8.66
CA ALA A 93 2.03 5.35 -8.09
C ALA A 93 2.70 3.97 -7.94
N THR A 94 1.93 2.96 -7.55
CA THR A 94 2.40 1.57 -7.43
C THR A 94 2.76 0.99 -8.81
N ALA A 95 1.92 1.23 -9.81
CA ALA A 95 2.13 0.79 -11.18
C ALA A 95 3.41 1.39 -11.79
N GLN A 96 3.65 2.68 -11.57
CA GLN A 96 4.87 3.37 -12.00
C GLN A 96 6.12 2.76 -11.35
N ILE A 97 6.10 2.44 -10.06
CA ILE A 97 7.24 1.83 -9.37
C ILE A 97 7.54 0.44 -9.97
N TYR A 98 6.54 -0.42 -10.13
CA TYR A 98 6.77 -1.75 -10.71
C TYR A 98 7.22 -1.72 -12.16
N LYS A 99 6.69 -0.80 -12.97
CA LYS A 99 7.15 -0.59 -14.34
C LYS A 99 8.60 -0.10 -14.37
N ALA A 100 8.99 0.79 -13.45
CA ALA A 100 10.38 1.24 -13.33
C ALA A 100 11.33 0.12 -12.89
N LEU A 101 10.85 -0.86 -12.13
CA LEU A 101 11.58 -2.11 -11.80
C LEU A 101 11.62 -3.11 -12.96
N GLY A 102 10.97 -2.81 -14.09
CA GLY A 102 10.98 -3.61 -15.31
C GLY A 102 9.96 -4.75 -15.36
N ALA A 103 9.02 -4.82 -14.41
CA ALA A 103 7.94 -5.81 -14.47
C ALA A 103 6.93 -5.49 -15.58
N LYS A 104 6.27 -6.52 -16.09
CA LYS A 104 5.06 -6.34 -16.90
C LYS A 104 3.91 -5.95 -15.97
N VAL A 105 3.37 -4.75 -16.11
CA VAL A 105 2.25 -4.29 -15.26
C VAL A 105 0.93 -4.41 -16.01
N LEU A 106 -0.04 -5.05 -15.38
CA LEU A 106 -1.45 -5.05 -15.79
C LEU A 106 -2.25 -4.31 -14.72
N ALA A 107 -3.20 -3.49 -15.13
CA ALA A 107 -4.07 -2.78 -14.21
C ALA A 107 -5.53 -2.87 -14.62
N TYR A 108 -6.41 -2.87 -13.62
CA TYR A 108 -7.85 -2.79 -13.81
C TYR A 108 -8.44 -1.76 -12.86
N ASP A 109 -9.26 -0.85 -13.39
CA ASP A 109 -10.08 0.07 -12.61
C ASP A 109 -11.46 0.22 -13.31
N PRO A 110 -12.58 0.25 -12.56
CA PRO A 110 -13.90 0.53 -13.13
C PRO A 110 -14.00 1.90 -13.82
N SER A 111 -13.17 2.87 -13.43
CA SER A 111 -13.11 4.22 -13.99
C SER A 111 -11.69 4.51 -14.46
N TYR A 112 -11.48 4.38 -15.77
CA TYR A 112 -10.18 4.63 -16.38
C TYR A 112 -9.82 6.13 -16.35
N ASN A 113 -8.59 6.43 -15.93
CA ASN A 113 -8.00 7.77 -15.99
C ASN A 113 -6.55 7.68 -16.48
N VAL A 114 -6.25 8.42 -17.55
CA VAL A 114 -4.94 8.46 -18.21
C VAL A 114 -3.82 8.98 -17.31
N GLU A 115 -4.13 9.82 -16.31
CA GLU A 115 -3.13 10.40 -15.40
C GLU A 115 -2.42 9.32 -14.56
N TYR A 116 -3.09 8.19 -14.32
CA TYR A 116 -2.57 7.10 -13.50
C TYR A 116 -1.98 5.96 -14.32
N GLU A 117 -1.86 6.11 -15.64
CA GLU A 117 -1.19 5.12 -16.47
C GLU A 117 0.28 4.96 -16.03
N PRO A 118 0.75 3.72 -15.88
CA PRO A 118 2.17 3.45 -15.64
C PRO A 118 3.00 3.76 -16.89
#